data_AF-A0A7C0VMR1-F1
#
_entry.id   AF-A0A7C0VMR1-F1
#
_cell.length_a   1.000
_cell.length_b   1.000
_cell.length_c   1.000
_cell.angle_alpha   90.00
_cell.angle_beta   90.00
_cell.angle_gamma   90.00
#
_symmetry.space_group_name_H-M   'P 1'
#
loop_
_entity.id
_entity.type
_entity.pdbx_description
1 polymer ?
#
loop_
_entity_poly.entity_id
_entity_poly.type
_entity_poly.pdbx_seq_one_letter_code
_entity_poly.pdbx_strand_id
1 'polypeptide(L)'
;VKKYLDTPYGLVLNNPPYTRYYPELGEISTYPPGYKENASIFCHNNPWIMIGETVAGNGDQAFEYYRKICPAYLQEIQELHRTEPYVYSQMIAGKDAVIPGEAKNSWLTGAAAWNYYAVSRYILGIRPEYQGLRVDPCLPASLDEIRISRVFRGATYHIHIRNGDRGKGVKSIRLDGKPFEKDLVPLFPKGTRHEIIIELH
;
A
#
# COMPACT_ATOMS: atom_id res chain seq x y z
N VAL A 1 14.28 7.01 -1.49
CA VAL A 1 13.23 7.27 -0.48
C VAL A 1 13.70 6.91 0.93
N LYS A 2 13.98 5.62 1.20
CA LYS A 2 14.39 5.09 2.52
C LYS A 2 15.36 5.98 3.31
N LYS A 3 16.48 6.38 2.71
CA LYS A 3 17.55 7.12 3.39
C LYS A 3 17.14 8.49 3.97
N TYR A 4 16.27 9.23 3.28
CA TYR A 4 16.03 10.65 3.60
C TYR A 4 14.60 10.96 4.03
N LEU A 5 13.62 10.19 3.56
CA LEU A 5 12.19 10.48 3.78
C LEU A 5 11.53 9.55 4.79
N ASP A 6 12.13 8.40 5.07
CA ASP A 6 11.54 7.40 5.96
C ASP A 6 11.59 7.81 7.43
N THR A 7 10.54 7.47 8.16
CA THR A 7 10.38 7.67 9.60
C THR A 7 9.63 6.48 10.20
N PRO A 8 9.52 6.36 11.53
CA PRO A 8 8.64 5.36 12.15
C PRO A 8 7.15 5.51 11.79
N TYR A 9 6.69 6.70 11.39
CA TYR A 9 5.26 7.03 11.19
C TYR A 9 4.86 7.12 9.72
N GLY A 10 5.79 6.89 8.78
CA GLY A 10 5.57 7.01 7.34
C GLY A 10 6.63 7.87 6.64
N LEU A 11 6.40 8.17 5.37
CA LEU A 11 7.33 8.89 4.49
C LEU A 11 6.97 10.38 4.43
N VAL A 12 7.93 11.25 4.77
CA VAL A 12 7.75 12.70 4.63
C VAL A 12 7.78 13.14 3.16
N LEU A 13 7.04 14.21 2.83
CA LEU A 13 6.86 14.70 1.45
C LEU A 13 8.18 15.18 0.82
N ASN A 14 9.00 15.91 1.56
CA ASN A 14 10.30 16.41 1.14
C ASN A 14 11.27 16.46 2.34
N ASN A 15 12.57 16.53 2.04
CA ASN A 15 13.61 16.73 3.04
C ASN A 15 14.82 17.43 2.38
N PRO A 16 15.41 18.47 3.01
CA PRO A 16 14.95 19.13 4.25
C PRO A 16 13.63 19.92 4.06
N PRO A 17 12.94 20.27 5.16
CA PRO A 17 11.84 21.23 5.13
C PRO A 17 12.33 22.65 4.79
N TYR A 18 11.42 23.48 4.30
CA TYR A 18 11.67 24.92 4.19
C TYR A 18 11.53 25.59 5.56
N THR A 19 12.51 26.41 5.95
CA THR A 19 12.56 27.08 7.28
C THR A 19 12.23 28.56 7.23
N ARG A 20 11.93 29.09 6.05
CA ARG A 20 11.46 30.45 5.79
C ARG A 20 10.54 30.45 4.58
N TYR A 21 9.80 31.53 4.38
CA TYR A 21 8.95 31.69 3.20
C TYR A 21 9.79 31.93 1.93
N TYR A 22 9.42 31.25 0.85
CA TYR A 22 9.98 31.38 -0.49
C TYR A 22 8.84 31.76 -1.46
N PRO A 23 8.71 33.05 -1.84
CA PRO A 23 7.63 33.53 -2.69
C PRO A 23 7.47 32.75 -4.00
N GLU A 24 8.57 32.31 -4.60
CA GLU A 24 8.63 31.54 -5.84
C GLU A 24 8.08 30.11 -5.71
N LEU A 25 7.96 29.58 -4.47
CA LEU A 25 7.41 28.25 -4.18
C LEU A 25 5.97 28.30 -3.66
N GLY A 26 5.49 29.48 -3.26
CA GLY A 26 4.14 29.68 -2.73
C GLY A 26 3.91 28.93 -1.40
N GLU A 27 2.72 28.33 -1.27
CA GLU A 27 2.17 27.81 -0.01
C GLU A 27 3.03 26.73 0.66
N ILE A 28 3.78 25.92 -0.10
CA ILE A 28 4.60 24.84 0.49
C ILE A 28 5.62 25.37 1.53
N SER A 29 6.05 26.62 1.43
CA SER A 29 7.03 27.22 2.34
C SER A 29 6.41 28.06 3.45
N THR A 30 5.08 28.17 3.52
CA THR A 30 4.38 28.92 4.58
C THR A 30 4.11 28.07 5.82
N TYR A 31 3.98 26.74 5.65
CA TYR A 31 3.82 25.82 6.76
C TYR A 31 5.11 25.70 7.57
N PRO A 32 5.04 25.65 8.92
CA PRO A 32 6.17 25.26 9.74
C PRO A 32 6.72 23.87 9.35
N PRO A 33 8.02 23.62 9.51
CA PRO A 33 8.64 22.33 9.24
C PRO A 33 7.89 21.12 9.84
N GLY A 34 7.69 20.09 9.03
CA GLY A 34 7.06 18.84 9.45
C GLY A 34 5.52 18.85 9.40
N TYR A 35 4.89 19.93 8.97
CA TYR A 35 3.43 20.02 8.87
C TYR A 35 2.97 20.23 7.43
N LYS A 36 1.84 19.59 7.09
CA LYS A 36 1.16 19.78 5.81
C LYS A 36 2.14 19.57 4.63
N GLU A 37 2.12 20.39 3.60
CA GLU A 37 2.94 20.15 2.41
C GLU A 37 4.45 20.35 2.66
N ASN A 38 4.86 20.94 3.78
CA ASN A 38 6.26 21.14 4.17
C ASN A 38 6.79 20.00 5.05
N ALA A 39 7.29 18.93 4.43
CA ALA A 39 7.93 17.78 5.10
C ALA A 39 7.08 17.04 6.15
N SER A 40 5.75 17.13 6.09
CA SER A 40 4.93 16.16 6.83
C SER A 40 4.82 14.83 6.09
N ILE A 41 4.24 13.84 6.75
CA ILE A 41 3.86 12.58 6.14
C ILE A 41 2.48 12.76 5.53
N PHE A 42 2.43 12.91 4.21
CA PHE A 42 1.19 13.00 3.45
C PHE A 42 0.74 11.59 3.05
N CYS A 43 -0.15 10.98 3.84
CA CYS A 43 -0.54 9.57 3.71
C CYS A 43 -1.08 9.20 2.31
N HIS A 44 -1.54 10.19 1.54
CA HIS A 44 -2.00 10.02 0.17
C HIS A 44 -0.88 9.58 -0.79
N ASN A 45 0.32 10.14 -0.68
CA ASN A 45 1.42 9.90 -1.63
C ASN A 45 2.28 8.68 -1.26
N ASN A 46 2.20 8.25 0.00
CA ASN A 46 2.96 7.11 0.52
C ASN A 46 2.66 5.81 -0.27
N PRO A 47 1.40 5.49 -0.61
CA PRO A 47 1.05 4.36 -1.49
C PRO A 47 1.75 4.34 -2.85
N TRP A 48 2.14 5.50 -3.41
CA TRP A 48 2.86 5.52 -4.68
C TRP A 48 4.26 4.91 -4.52
N ILE A 49 4.91 5.18 -3.38
CA ILE A 49 6.18 4.56 -3.04
C ILE A 49 5.98 3.07 -2.74
N MET A 50 4.92 2.70 -2.01
CA MET A 50 4.60 1.28 -1.77
C MET A 50 4.47 0.51 -3.09
N ILE A 51 3.73 1.07 -4.05
CA ILE A 51 3.59 0.53 -5.40
C ILE A 51 4.96 0.48 -6.11
N GLY A 52 5.77 1.53 -6.03
CA GLY A 52 7.12 1.55 -6.58
C GLY A 52 8.02 0.41 -6.03
N GLU A 53 7.98 0.17 -4.72
CA GLU A 53 8.69 -0.95 -4.09
C GLU A 53 8.17 -2.30 -4.60
N THR A 54 6.85 -2.47 -4.75
CA THR A 54 6.31 -3.72 -5.34
C THR A 54 6.75 -3.92 -6.78
N VAL A 55 6.85 -2.84 -7.58
CA VAL A 55 7.36 -2.90 -8.97
C VAL A 55 8.83 -3.33 -8.96
N ALA A 56 9.64 -2.79 -8.06
CA ALA A 56 11.04 -3.19 -7.87
C ALA A 56 11.19 -4.61 -7.26
N GLY A 57 10.13 -5.16 -6.67
CA GLY A 57 10.12 -6.49 -6.07
C GLY A 57 10.45 -6.52 -4.57
N ASN A 58 10.43 -5.38 -3.90
CA ASN A 58 10.73 -5.24 -2.49
C ASN A 58 9.45 -5.37 -1.64
N GLY A 59 8.88 -6.58 -1.56
CA GLY A 59 7.62 -6.85 -0.87
C GLY A 59 7.64 -6.48 0.62
N ASP A 60 8.73 -6.80 1.31
CA ASP A 60 8.91 -6.43 2.73
C ASP A 60 8.91 -4.91 2.92
N GLN A 61 9.61 -4.18 2.03
CA GLN A 61 9.69 -2.73 2.14
C GLN A 61 8.35 -2.06 1.83
N ALA A 62 7.64 -2.54 0.81
CA ALA A 62 6.30 -2.08 0.48
C ALA A 62 5.33 -2.28 1.66
N PHE A 63 5.37 -3.45 2.28
CA PHE A 63 4.51 -3.78 3.42
C PHE A 63 4.92 -3.05 4.70
N GLU A 64 6.21 -2.82 4.92
CA GLU A 64 6.69 -1.96 6.03
C GLU A 64 6.09 -0.56 5.90
N TYR A 65 6.18 0.09 4.73
CA TYR A 65 5.59 1.41 4.52
C TYR A 65 4.06 1.41 4.69
N TYR A 66 3.37 0.36 4.22
CA TYR A 66 1.92 0.21 4.44
C TYR A 66 1.57 0.18 5.93
N ARG A 67 2.27 -0.64 6.72
CA ARG A 67 2.02 -0.75 8.17
C ARG A 67 2.24 0.55 8.93
N LYS A 68 3.21 1.36 8.52
CA LYS A 68 3.51 2.65 9.18
C LYS A 68 2.37 3.67 9.15
N ILE A 69 1.42 3.53 8.21
CA ILE A 69 0.29 4.48 8.07
C ILE A 69 -1.09 3.82 8.10
N CYS A 70 -1.16 2.49 8.12
CA CYS A 70 -2.42 1.76 8.14
C CYS A 70 -3.00 1.74 9.56
N PRO A 71 -4.23 2.24 9.79
CA PRO A 71 -4.79 2.44 11.14
C PRO A 71 -4.74 1.19 12.04
N ALA A 72 -4.96 0.01 11.45
CA ALA A 72 -4.93 -1.26 12.18
C ALA A 72 -3.57 -1.60 12.82
N TYR A 73 -2.49 -0.96 12.38
CA TYR A 73 -1.14 -1.15 12.91
C TYR A 73 -0.68 -0.01 13.82
N LEU A 74 -1.52 1.01 14.06
CA LEU A 74 -1.15 2.21 14.83
C LEU A 74 -1.71 2.20 16.26
N GLN A 75 -2.28 1.08 16.72
CA GLN A 75 -2.91 0.98 18.03
C GLN A 75 -1.97 1.38 19.18
N GLU A 76 -0.69 0.97 19.13
CA GLU A 76 0.30 1.26 20.16
C GLU A 76 0.63 2.75 20.27
N ILE A 77 0.46 3.51 19.19
CA ILE A 77 0.74 4.95 19.14
C ILE A 77 -0.55 5.78 19.15
N GLN A 78 -1.70 5.19 19.46
CA GLN A 78 -3.00 5.84 19.28
C GLN A 78 -3.13 7.16 20.05
N GLU A 79 -2.58 7.23 21.27
CA GLU A 79 -2.57 8.46 22.07
C GLU A 79 -1.76 9.57 21.39
N LEU A 80 -0.63 9.22 20.76
CA LEU A 80 0.18 10.13 19.96
C LEU A 80 -0.51 10.50 18.64
N HIS A 81 -1.17 9.54 17.99
CA HIS A 81 -1.79 9.71 16.68
C HIS A 81 -2.99 10.66 16.71
N ARG A 82 -3.70 10.76 17.84
CA ARG A 82 -4.86 11.63 18.14
C ARG A 82 -6.13 11.37 17.33
N THR A 83 -6.05 10.95 16.08
CA THR A 83 -7.22 10.68 15.21
C THR A 83 -7.71 9.24 15.33
N GLU A 84 -8.85 8.94 14.71
CA GLU A 84 -9.54 7.64 14.80
C GLU A 84 -8.67 6.43 14.40
N PRO A 85 -8.65 5.33 15.19
CA PRO A 85 -7.75 4.18 14.97
C PRO A 85 -8.23 3.22 13.87
N TYR A 86 -9.23 3.60 13.09
CA TYR A 86 -9.90 2.71 12.12
C TYR A 86 -10.07 3.35 10.74
N VAL A 87 -9.62 4.59 10.54
CA VAL A 87 -9.61 5.29 9.25
C VAL A 87 -8.30 6.03 9.05
N TYR A 88 -7.92 6.21 7.78
CA TYR A 88 -6.73 6.99 7.44
C TYR A 88 -6.94 8.48 7.73
N SER A 89 -5.85 9.15 8.10
CA SER A 89 -5.74 10.61 8.12
C SER A 89 -5.00 11.13 6.90
N GLN A 90 -5.28 12.38 6.51
CA GLN A 90 -4.59 13.02 5.38
C GLN A 90 -3.10 13.19 5.68
N MET A 91 -2.78 13.65 6.89
CA MET A 91 -1.45 14.06 7.27
C MET A 91 -1.10 13.54 8.67
N ILE A 92 0.14 13.09 8.81
CA ILE A 92 0.81 12.83 10.08
C ILE A 92 2.00 13.78 10.17
N ALA A 93 2.20 14.42 11.32
CA ALA A 93 3.31 15.33 11.54
C ALA A 93 4.64 14.60 11.30
N GLY A 94 5.48 15.17 10.43
CA GLY A 94 6.76 14.60 10.02
C GLY A 94 7.85 14.76 11.08
N LYS A 95 9.02 14.18 10.81
CA LYS A 95 10.16 14.14 11.74
C LYS A 95 10.72 15.51 12.16
N ASP A 96 10.43 16.56 11.37
CA ASP A 96 10.88 17.93 11.63
C ASP A 96 9.84 18.77 12.41
N ALA A 97 8.69 18.18 12.77
CA ALA A 97 7.65 18.81 13.57
C ALA A 97 8.00 18.81 15.07
N VAL A 98 7.32 19.66 15.86
CA VAL A 98 7.47 19.69 17.33
C VAL A 98 6.99 18.38 17.97
N ILE A 99 5.94 17.78 17.39
CA ILE A 99 5.37 16.50 17.84
C ILE A 99 5.22 15.56 16.62
N PRO A 100 6.29 14.88 16.18
CA PRO A 100 6.20 13.90 15.10
C PRO A 100 5.24 12.77 15.45
N GLY A 101 4.45 12.31 14.48
CA GLY A 101 3.47 11.22 14.66
C GLY A 101 2.03 11.66 14.96
N GLU A 102 1.81 12.94 15.27
CA GLU A 102 0.45 13.47 15.49
C GLU A 102 -0.30 13.66 14.15
N ALA A 103 -1.48 13.05 14.02
CA ALA A 103 -2.26 13.14 12.80
C ALA A 103 -3.29 14.28 12.82
N LYS A 104 -3.66 14.74 11.62
CA LYS A 104 -4.72 15.74 11.39
C LYS A 104 -5.50 15.41 10.12
N ASN A 105 -6.71 15.98 10.02
CA ASN A 105 -7.61 15.84 8.87
C ASN A 105 -7.94 14.36 8.59
N SER A 106 -8.56 13.70 9.57
CA SER A 106 -9.03 12.31 9.43
C SER A 106 -10.18 12.18 8.43
N TRP A 107 -10.48 10.93 8.05
CA TRP A 107 -11.57 10.52 7.16
C TRP A 107 -11.45 10.96 5.70
N LEU A 108 -11.58 12.26 5.43
CA LEU A 108 -11.82 12.78 4.08
C LEU A 108 -10.51 12.99 3.33
N THR A 109 -9.91 11.88 2.92
CA THR A 109 -8.61 11.85 2.25
C THR A 109 -8.55 10.78 1.17
N GLY A 110 -7.87 11.09 0.06
CA GLY A 110 -7.54 10.11 -0.97
C GLY A 110 -6.59 9.00 -0.50
N ALA A 111 -6.00 9.13 0.70
CA ALA A 111 -5.20 8.08 1.31
C ALA A 111 -5.96 6.76 1.44
N ALA A 112 -7.27 6.78 1.72
CA ALA A 112 -8.09 5.58 1.77
C ALA A 112 -8.12 4.85 0.41
N ALA A 113 -8.41 5.58 -0.68
CA ALA A 113 -8.48 5.01 -2.02
C ALA A 113 -7.12 4.48 -2.49
N TRP A 114 -6.04 5.24 -2.29
CA TRP A 114 -4.70 4.85 -2.71
C TRP A 114 -4.12 3.71 -1.90
N ASN A 115 -4.35 3.64 -0.58
CA ASN A 115 -3.91 2.50 0.22
C ASN A 115 -4.70 1.24 -0.16
N TYR A 116 -6.02 1.34 -0.37
CA TYR A 116 -6.79 0.21 -0.89
C TYR A 116 -6.26 -0.27 -2.25
N TYR A 117 -5.95 0.67 -3.15
CA TYR A 117 -5.39 0.38 -4.45
C TYR A 117 -4.02 -0.32 -4.35
N ALA A 118 -3.09 0.22 -3.54
CA ALA A 118 -1.78 -0.38 -3.32
C ALA A 118 -1.86 -1.77 -2.69
N VAL A 119 -2.60 -1.94 -1.60
CA VAL A 119 -2.65 -3.23 -0.89
C VAL A 119 -3.36 -4.29 -1.73
N SER A 120 -4.51 -3.99 -2.34
CA SER A 120 -5.30 -4.99 -3.07
C SER A 120 -4.69 -5.37 -4.43
N ARG A 121 -4.10 -4.39 -5.14
CA ARG A 121 -3.66 -4.58 -6.53
C ARG A 121 -2.16 -4.82 -6.66
N TYR A 122 -1.34 -4.34 -5.74
CA TYR A 122 0.12 -4.38 -5.90
C TYR A 122 0.81 -5.24 -4.85
N ILE A 123 0.45 -5.11 -3.57
CA ILE A 123 0.98 -6.00 -2.53
C ILE A 123 0.34 -7.39 -2.70
N LEU A 124 -0.99 -7.48 -2.61
CA LEU A 124 -1.71 -8.73 -2.87
C LEU A 124 -1.74 -9.12 -4.35
N GLY A 125 -1.44 -8.18 -5.26
CA GLY A 125 -1.24 -8.48 -6.67
C GLY A 125 -2.48 -8.78 -7.51
N ILE A 126 -3.70 -8.52 -7.01
CA ILE A 126 -4.94 -8.89 -7.70
C ILE A 126 -5.45 -7.71 -8.53
N ARG A 127 -5.12 -7.69 -9.84
CA ARG A 127 -5.38 -6.52 -10.70
C ARG A 127 -6.42 -6.81 -11.78
N PRO A 128 -7.58 -6.13 -11.76
CA PRO A 128 -8.49 -6.12 -12.89
C PRO A 128 -7.83 -5.55 -14.15
N GLU A 129 -7.83 -6.30 -15.25
CA GLU A 129 -7.39 -5.87 -16.58
C GLU A 129 -8.52 -6.01 -17.61
N TYR A 130 -8.32 -5.50 -18.82
CA TYR A 130 -9.34 -5.51 -19.88
C TYR A 130 -9.74 -6.92 -20.31
N GLN A 131 -8.78 -7.85 -20.36
CA GLN A 131 -8.98 -9.21 -20.86
C GLN A 131 -8.99 -10.28 -19.75
N GLY A 132 -8.81 -9.89 -18.49
CA GLY A 132 -8.66 -10.87 -17.42
C GLY A 132 -8.41 -10.27 -16.04
N LEU A 133 -8.16 -11.15 -15.09
CA LEU A 133 -7.71 -10.83 -13.74
C LEU A 133 -6.23 -11.21 -13.62
N ARG A 134 -5.36 -10.22 -13.53
CA ARG A 134 -3.93 -10.42 -13.29
C ARG A 134 -3.71 -10.87 -11.85
N VAL A 135 -2.82 -11.83 -11.66
CA VAL A 135 -2.31 -12.22 -10.35
C VAL A 135 -0.79 -12.10 -10.34
N ASP A 136 -0.28 -11.04 -9.72
CA ASP A 136 1.15 -10.70 -9.63
C ASP A 136 1.45 -10.14 -8.23
N PRO A 137 1.46 -11.00 -7.19
CA PRO A 137 1.66 -10.58 -5.81
C PRO A 137 3.12 -10.21 -5.53
N CYS A 138 3.30 -9.28 -4.60
CA CYS A 138 4.58 -8.89 -4.02
C CYS A 138 4.40 -8.78 -2.51
N LEU A 139 4.55 -9.92 -1.83
CA LEU A 139 4.25 -10.13 -0.42
C LEU A 139 5.51 -9.97 0.44
N PRO A 140 5.36 -9.56 1.70
CA PRO A 140 6.45 -9.63 2.67
C PRO A 140 6.79 -11.09 2.99
N ALA A 141 8.05 -11.37 3.36
CA ALA A 141 8.49 -12.70 3.77
C ALA A 141 7.77 -13.19 5.06
N SER A 142 7.23 -12.28 5.86
CA SER A 142 6.48 -12.60 7.08
C SER A 142 5.08 -13.19 6.84
N LEU A 143 4.62 -13.28 5.58
CA LEU A 143 3.30 -13.80 5.23
C LEU A 143 3.46 -15.13 4.48
N ASP A 144 3.13 -16.24 5.13
CA ASP A 144 3.30 -17.58 4.55
C ASP A 144 2.28 -17.87 3.43
N GLU A 145 1.01 -17.57 3.68
CA GLU A 145 -0.06 -17.76 2.71
C GLU A 145 -1.22 -16.80 2.95
N ILE A 146 -2.01 -16.56 1.90
CA ILE A 146 -3.25 -15.79 2.00
C ILE A 146 -4.33 -16.35 1.07
N ARG A 147 -5.58 -16.29 1.52
CA ARG A 147 -6.77 -16.64 0.73
C ARG A 147 -7.62 -15.40 0.48
N ILE A 148 -7.95 -15.16 -0.77
CA ILE A 148 -8.68 -13.97 -1.25
C ILE A 148 -9.92 -14.44 -2.00
N SER A 149 -11.07 -13.84 -1.68
CA SER A 149 -12.29 -13.98 -2.48
C SER A 149 -12.51 -12.71 -3.28
N ARG A 150 -12.51 -12.82 -4.61
CA ARG A 150 -12.70 -11.67 -5.51
C ARG A 150 -13.86 -11.93 -6.46
N VAL A 151 -14.89 -11.08 -6.40
CA VAL A 151 -15.90 -11.03 -7.45
C VAL A 151 -15.42 -10.10 -8.56
N PHE A 152 -15.30 -10.60 -9.78
CA PHE A 152 -14.88 -9.81 -10.94
C PHE A 152 -15.67 -10.20 -12.19
N ARG A 153 -16.32 -9.19 -12.80
CA ARG A 153 -17.24 -9.35 -13.94
C ARG A 153 -18.33 -10.42 -13.74
N GLY A 154 -18.77 -10.59 -12.49
CA GLY A 154 -19.85 -11.50 -12.13
C GLY A 154 -19.45 -12.94 -11.83
N ALA A 155 -18.18 -13.31 -12.04
CA ALA A 155 -17.61 -14.58 -11.56
C ALA A 155 -16.90 -14.37 -10.23
N THR A 156 -16.85 -15.43 -9.39
CA THR A 156 -16.12 -15.43 -8.13
C THR A 156 -14.82 -16.21 -8.27
N TYR A 157 -13.72 -15.59 -7.87
CA TYR A 157 -12.39 -16.17 -7.88
C TYR A 157 -11.95 -16.40 -6.43
N HIS A 158 -11.69 -17.65 -6.08
CA HIS A 158 -11.09 -18.04 -4.80
C HIS A 158 -9.60 -18.25 -5.03
N ILE A 159 -8.81 -17.29 -4.57
CA ILE A 159 -7.38 -17.19 -4.86
C ILE A 159 -6.61 -17.58 -3.59
N HIS A 160 -5.85 -18.65 -3.64
CA HIS A 160 -4.92 -19.06 -2.59
C HIS A 160 -3.50 -18.80 -3.06
N ILE A 161 -2.82 -17.87 -2.41
CA ILE A 161 -1.41 -17.56 -2.68
C ILE A 161 -0.59 -18.18 -1.56
N ARG A 162 0.35 -19.05 -1.92
CA ARG A 162 1.40 -19.54 -1.03
C ARG A 162 2.68 -18.81 -1.35
N ASN A 163 3.23 -18.18 -0.35
CA ASN A 163 4.44 -17.41 -0.48
C ASN A 163 5.67 -18.34 -0.51
N GLY A 164 6.72 -17.88 -1.17
CA GLY A 164 8.03 -18.51 -1.16
C GLY A 164 9.04 -17.57 -0.52
N ASP A 165 10.32 -17.96 -0.58
CA ASP A 165 11.41 -17.21 0.06
C ASP A 165 11.57 -15.78 -0.50
N ARG A 166 11.12 -15.51 -1.73
CA ARG A 166 11.35 -14.23 -2.42
C ARG A 166 10.19 -13.25 -2.33
N GLY A 167 9.00 -13.66 -1.89
CA GLY A 167 7.86 -12.74 -1.79
C GLY A 167 7.28 -12.28 -3.14
N LYS A 168 7.92 -12.58 -4.27
CA LYS A 168 7.53 -12.15 -5.62
C LYS A 168 8.01 -13.15 -6.68
N GLY A 169 7.30 -13.16 -7.80
CA GLY A 169 7.59 -14.01 -8.94
C GLY A 169 6.79 -15.28 -8.83
N VAL A 170 5.85 -15.46 -9.75
CA VAL A 170 4.97 -16.61 -9.76
C VAL A 170 5.72 -17.83 -10.30
N LYS A 171 5.90 -18.84 -9.44
CA LYS A 171 6.52 -20.12 -9.79
C LYS A 171 5.55 -21.03 -10.56
N SER A 172 4.28 -21.06 -10.13
CA SER A 172 3.24 -21.84 -10.80
C SER A 172 1.85 -21.36 -10.45
N ILE A 173 0.91 -21.54 -11.38
CA ILE A 173 -0.52 -21.31 -11.16
C ILE A 173 -1.28 -22.60 -11.48
N ARG A 174 -2.28 -22.92 -10.66
CA ARG A 174 -3.33 -23.87 -10.99
C ARG A 174 -4.67 -23.17 -11.06
N LEU A 175 -5.43 -23.44 -12.10
CA LEU A 175 -6.78 -22.94 -12.33
C LEU A 175 -7.73 -24.13 -12.39
N ASP A 176 -8.66 -24.20 -11.43
CA ASP A 176 -9.60 -25.32 -11.26
C ASP A 176 -8.87 -26.69 -11.26
N GLY A 177 -7.78 -26.76 -10.50
CA GLY A 177 -6.95 -27.96 -10.33
C GLY A 177 -5.97 -28.25 -11.48
N LYS A 178 -6.05 -27.55 -12.61
CA LYS A 178 -5.19 -27.77 -13.79
C LYS A 178 -4.05 -26.76 -13.85
N PRO A 179 -2.83 -27.15 -14.31
CA PRO A 179 -1.76 -26.20 -14.55
C PRO A 179 -2.19 -25.06 -15.50
N PHE A 180 -1.78 -23.83 -15.17
CA PHE A 180 -2.05 -22.64 -15.96
C PHE A 180 -0.78 -21.79 -16.05
N GLU A 181 -0.37 -21.42 -17.27
CA GLU A 181 0.95 -20.82 -17.51
C GLU A 181 0.94 -19.29 -17.52
N LYS A 182 -0.23 -18.67 -17.58
CA LYS A 182 -0.38 -17.21 -17.66
C LYS A 182 -0.72 -16.64 -16.29
N ASP A 183 -0.15 -15.51 -15.96
CA ASP A 183 -0.50 -14.70 -14.79
C ASP A 183 -1.75 -13.83 -15.02
N LEU A 184 -2.26 -13.77 -16.25
CA LEU A 184 -3.57 -13.20 -16.60
C LEU A 184 -4.64 -14.29 -16.69
N VAL A 185 -5.44 -14.43 -15.63
CA VAL A 185 -6.58 -15.35 -15.62
C VAL A 185 -7.68 -14.80 -16.53
N PRO A 186 -8.24 -15.61 -17.46
CA PRO A 186 -9.26 -15.13 -18.39
C PRO A 186 -10.57 -14.78 -17.68
N LEU A 187 -11.46 -14.13 -18.41
CA LEU A 187 -12.82 -13.88 -17.95
C LEU A 187 -13.67 -15.14 -18.00
N PHE A 188 -14.46 -15.34 -16.95
CA PHE A 188 -15.42 -16.44 -16.87
C PHE A 188 -16.88 -15.94 -16.90
N PRO A 189 -17.83 -16.81 -17.27
CA PRO A 189 -19.25 -16.47 -17.27
C PRO A 189 -19.74 -16.01 -15.89
N LYS A 190 -20.71 -15.09 -15.87
CA LYS A 190 -21.33 -14.63 -14.62
C LYS A 190 -21.94 -15.80 -13.85
N GLY A 191 -21.75 -15.81 -12.53
CA GLY A 191 -22.29 -16.82 -11.62
C GLY A 191 -21.39 -18.05 -11.40
N THR A 192 -20.30 -18.18 -12.15
CA THR A 192 -19.34 -19.28 -11.94
C THR A 192 -18.40 -18.99 -10.78
N ARG A 193 -17.75 -20.04 -10.28
CA ARG A 193 -16.74 -19.99 -9.23
C ARG A 193 -15.50 -20.72 -9.71
N HIS A 194 -14.34 -20.11 -9.52
CA HIS A 194 -13.06 -20.66 -9.97
C HIS A 194 -12.04 -20.62 -8.84
N GLU A 195 -11.29 -21.69 -8.71
CA GLU A 195 -10.18 -21.79 -7.75
C GLU A 195 -8.87 -21.48 -8.46
N ILE A 196 -8.07 -20.59 -7.87
CA ILE A 196 -6.73 -20.24 -8.33
C ILE A 196 -5.76 -20.53 -7.19
N ILE A 197 -4.80 -21.42 -7.41
CA ILE A 197 -3.70 -21.65 -6.48
C ILE A 197 -2.44 -21.11 -7.11
N ILE A 198 -1.76 -20.20 -6.42
CA ILE A 198 -0.49 -19.60 -6.83
C ILE A 198 0.59 -20.00 -5.85
N GLU A 199 1.70 -20.49 -6.39
CA GLU A 199 2.93 -20.72 -5.63
C GLU A 199 3.94 -19.65 -6.06
N LEU A 200 4.49 -18.91 -5.10
CA LEU A 200 5.56 -17.95 -5.34
C LEU A 200 6.94 -18.60 -5.22
N HIS A 201 7.92 -17.86 -5.69
CA HIS A 201 9.33 -18.23 -5.73
C HIS A 201 10.10 -17.95 -4.45
#